data_AF-A0A7J6VCV6-F1
#
_entry.id   AF-A0A7J6VCV6-F1
#
_cell.length_a   1.000
_cell.length_b   1.000
_cell.length_c   1.000
_cell.angle_alpha   90.00
_cell.angle_beta   90.00
_cell.angle_gamma   90.00
#
_symmetry.space_group_name_H-M   'P 1'
#
loop_
_entity.id
_entity.type
_entity.pdbx_description
1 polymer ?
#
loop_
_entity_poly.entity_id
_entity_poly.type
_entity_poly.pdbx_seq_one_letter_code
_entity_poly.pdbx_strand_id
1 'polypeptide(L)'
;MPQGHGTKKAILSCALPETAVSVVLAATIVGAAATFLQRTKASETTAAEDPLKVCEDCGGSGICAECKGEGFVLKRLSDERAEKARLSAQNMATRYTAGLPKKWSYCTKCSSARSCSKCGGSGRLSW
;
A
#
# COMPACT_ATOMS: atom_id res chain seq x y z
N MET A 1 -12.14 51.31 3.77
CA MET A 1 -11.17 52.42 3.86
C MET A 1 -9.77 51.84 3.95
N PRO A 2 -8.77 52.42 3.27
CA PRO A 2 -8.06 51.71 2.20
C PRO A 2 -6.52 51.87 2.26
N GLN A 3 -5.85 51.26 1.26
CA GLN A 3 -4.50 51.55 0.72
C GLN A 3 -3.30 51.16 1.61
N GLY A 4 -2.16 50.69 1.10
CA GLY A 4 -1.63 50.57 -0.25
C GLY A 4 -0.10 50.67 -0.17
N HIS A 5 0.63 49.97 -1.04
CA HIS A 5 2.01 50.24 -1.52
C HIS A 5 2.46 48.97 -2.29
N GLY A 6 2.87 48.95 -3.55
CA GLY A 6 3.19 50.02 -4.50
C GLY A 6 4.70 50.10 -4.77
N THR A 7 5.24 49.28 -5.67
CA THR A 7 6.55 49.43 -6.36
C THR A 7 6.66 48.32 -7.43
N LYS A 8 6.39 48.50 -8.72
CA LYS A 8 7.05 49.20 -9.86
C LYS A 8 8.43 48.66 -10.30
N LYS A 9 8.54 48.46 -11.63
CA LYS A 9 9.73 48.38 -12.54
C LYS A 9 10.19 46.95 -12.90
N ALA A 10 10.50 46.58 -14.13
CA ALA A 10 10.41 47.22 -15.45
C ALA A 10 10.46 46.09 -16.51
N ILE A 11 9.65 46.21 -17.57
CA ILE A 11 9.65 45.28 -18.70
C ILE A 11 10.66 45.78 -19.71
N LEU A 12 11.68 44.96 -19.98
CA LEU A 12 12.53 45.11 -21.15
C LEU A 12 11.78 44.53 -22.36
N SER A 13 11.54 45.41 -23.32
CA SER A 13 11.00 45.10 -24.64
C SER A 13 12.07 44.46 -25.50
N CYS A 14 11.71 43.42 -26.27
CA CYS A 14 11.88 43.45 -27.72
C CYS A 14 11.22 42.24 -28.40
N ALA A 15 10.29 42.58 -29.30
CA ALA A 15 9.95 41.93 -30.57
C ALA A 15 9.19 40.60 -30.56
N LEU A 16 7.94 40.63 -31.03
CA LEU A 16 7.45 39.85 -32.18
C LEU A 16 6.12 40.47 -32.70
N PRO A 17 5.68 40.18 -33.95
CA PRO A 17 5.08 41.14 -34.86
C PRO A 17 3.57 41.28 -34.67
N GLU A 18 3.08 42.44 -35.11
CA GLU A 18 1.68 42.74 -35.36
C GLU A 18 0.97 41.58 -36.07
N THR A 19 0.06 40.93 -35.37
CA THR A 19 -1.08 40.24 -35.98
C THR A 19 -2.32 40.66 -35.21
N ALA A 20 -3.13 41.45 -35.91
CA ALA A 20 -4.39 41.97 -35.43
C ALA A 20 -5.44 40.87 -35.28
N VAL A 21 -6.46 41.21 -34.49
CA VAL A 21 -7.80 40.61 -34.41
C VAL A 21 -8.02 39.56 -33.32
N SER A 22 -8.59 40.11 -32.24
CA SER A 22 -9.40 39.53 -31.18
C SER A 22 -10.25 38.31 -31.55
N VAL A 23 -10.09 37.22 -30.79
CA VAL A 23 -11.20 36.32 -30.42
C VAL A 23 -11.04 35.94 -28.95
N VAL A 24 -12.06 36.31 -28.16
CA VAL A 24 -12.26 35.90 -26.78
C VAL A 24 -12.54 34.40 -26.75
N LEU A 25 -11.68 33.62 -26.10
CA LEU A 25 -12.04 32.26 -25.65
C LEU A 25 -11.82 32.17 -24.16
N ALA A 26 -12.91 32.06 -23.42
CA ALA A 26 -12.92 31.91 -21.97
C ALA A 26 -12.17 30.63 -21.58
N ALA A 27 -11.06 30.78 -20.85
CA ALA A 27 -10.35 29.68 -20.25
C ALA A 27 -11.11 29.22 -19.00
N THR A 28 -11.72 28.04 -19.04
CA THR A 28 -12.01 27.25 -17.84
C THR A 28 -11.13 26.01 -17.88
N ILE A 29 -9.90 26.16 -17.41
CA ILE A 29 -9.00 25.03 -17.18
C ILE A 29 -9.52 24.33 -15.92
N VAL A 30 -10.11 23.15 -16.09
CA VAL A 30 -10.33 22.24 -14.97
C VAL A 30 -8.95 21.75 -14.52
N GLY A 31 -8.52 22.23 -13.36
CA GLY A 31 -7.25 21.83 -12.76
C GLY A 31 -7.25 20.35 -12.44
N ALA A 32 -6.36 19.60 -13.06
CA ALA A 32 -6.02 18.26 -12.62
C ALA A 32 -5.28 18.34 -11.28
N ALA A 33 -5.95 17.99 -10.18
CA ALA A 33 -5.29 17.78 -8.89
C ALA A 33 -4.64 16.39 -8.89
N ALA A 34 -3.37 16.31 -9.30
CA ALA A 34 -2.57 15.09 -9.18
C ALA A 34 -1.20 15.39 -8.56
N THR A 35 -1.15 15.88 -7.34
CA THR A 35 0.10 15.94 -6.56
C THR A 35 -0.20 15.92 -5.07
N PHE A 36 -0.30 14.72 -4.48
CA PHE A 36 0.38 14.37 -3.21
C PHE A 36 0.12 12.91 -2.78
N LEU A 37 0.51 11.94 -3.62
CA LEU A 37 0.82 10.58 -3.17
C LEU A 37 2.33 10.30 -3.30
N GLN A 38 3.16 11.25 -2.82
CA GLN A 38 4.62 11.12 -2.76
C GLN A 38 5.14 11.04 -1.32
N ARG A 39 4.40 10.37 -0.41
CA ARG A 39 4.88 10.10 0.95
C ARG A 39 5.00 8.63 1.35
N THR A 40 4.94 7.71 0.40
CA THR A 40 5.32 6.30 0.62
C THR A 40 6.24 5.71 -0.46
N LYS A 41 6.79 6.56 -1.35
CA LYS A 41 7.80 6.17 -2.34
C LYS A 41 9.03 7.08 -2.22
N ALA A 42 9.54 7.21 -1.00
CA ALA A 42 10.86 7.77 -0.74
C ALA A 42 11.79 6.63 -0.28
N SER A 43 12.12 5.76 -1.23
CA SER A 43 13.35 4.95 -1.21
C SER A 43 13.66 4.43 -2.62
N GLU A 44 13.58 5.29 -3.64
CA GLU A 44 14.17 5.00 -4.96
C GLU A 44 15.06 6.17 -5.35
N THR A 45 16.04 6.46 -4.48
CA THR A 45 17.20 7.27 -4.83
C THR A 45 18.41 6.62 -4.18
N THR A 46 19.16 5.88 -5.01
CA THR A 46 20.57 5.55 -4.80
C THR A 46 20.89 4.76 -3.53
N ALA A 47 20.60 3.47 -3.53
CA ALA A 47 21.42 2.53 -2.78
C ALA A 47 22.22 1.75 -3.82
N ALA A 48 23.54 1.74 -3.66
CA ALA A 48 24.36 0.71 -4.27
C ALA A 48 23.63 -0.63 -4.16
N GLU A 49 23.54 -1.37 -5.26
CA GLU A 49 23.09 -2.76 -5.28
C GLU A 49 24.11 -3.59 -4.50
N ASP A 50 24.22 -3.35 -3.20
CA ASP A 50 24.72 -4.34 -2.27
C ASP A 50 23.71 -5.49 -2.41
N PRO A 51 24.12 -6.70 -2.80
CA PRO A 51 23.20 -7.78 -3.07
C PRO A 51 22.53 -8.21 -1.76
N LEU A 52 21.48 -7.49 -1.37
CA LEU A 52 20.70 -7.76 -0.17
C LEU A 52 20.11 -9.15 -0.31
N LYS A 53 20.51 -10.05 0.58
CA LYS A 53 20.07 -11.43 0.56
C LYS A 53 18.56 -11.49 0.73
N VAL A 54 17.90 -12.28 -0.12
CA VAL A 54 16.46 -12.55 0.00
C VAL A 54 16.19 -13.21 1.36
N CYS A 55 15.20 -12.70 2.09
CA CYS A 55 14.80 -13.29 3.36
C CYS A 55 14.15 -14.66 3.11
N GLU A 56 14.85 -15.73 3.46
CA GLU A 56 14.41 -17.11 3.25
C GLU A 56 13.14 -17.45 4.06
N ASP A 57 13.00 -16.89 5.27
CA ASP A 57 11.85 -17.12 6.16
C ASP A 57 10.51 -16.68 5.54
N CYS A 58 10.52 -15.71 4.63
CA CYS A 58 9.33 -15.26 3.91
C CYS A 58 9.43 -15.41 2.39
N GLY A 59 10.50 -16.06 1.89
CA GLY A 59 10.77 -16.19 0.45
C GLY A 59 10.81 -14.85 -0.29
N GLY A 60 11.23 -13.77 0.38
CA GLY A 60 11.25 -12.43 -0.19
C GLY A 60 9.92 -11.67 -0.18
N SER A 61 8.82 -12.27 0.28
CA SER A 61 7.51 -11.60 0.29
C SER A 61 7.39 -10.46 1.30
N GLY A 62 8.19 -10.50 2.38
CA GLY A 62 8.02 -9.60 3.53
C GLY A 62 6.76 -9.88 4.36
N ILE A 63 5.93 -10.86 4.01
CA ILE A 63 4.69 -11.16 4.70
C ILE A 63 4.93 -12.29 5.72
N CYS A 64 4.21 -12.26 6.84
CA CYS A 64 4.25 -13.37 7.80
C CYS A 64 3.69 -14.65 7.15
N ALA A 65 4.51 -15.69 7.01
CA ALA A 65 4.10 -16.94 6.37
C ALA A 65 2.99 -17.70 7.12
N GLU A 66 2.89 -17.51 8.44
CA GLU A 66 1.90 -18.22 9.28
C GLU A 66 0.48 -17.65 9.09
N CYS A 67 0.32 -16.34 9.26
CA CYS A 67 -0.99 -15.68 9.10
C CYS A 67 -1.25 -15.14 7.69
N LYS A 68 -0.25 -15.24 6.80
CA LYS A 68 -0.34 -14.79 5.39
C LYS A 68 -0.77 -13.33 5.24
N GLY A 69 -0.38 -12.48 6.19
CA GLY A 69 -0.70 -11.04 6.17
C GLY A 69 -2.02 -10.67 6.85
N GLU A 70 -2.81 -11.63 7.32
CA GLU A 70 -4.09 -11.35 8.01
C GLU A 70 -3.86 -10.83 9.44
N GLY A 71 -2.78 -11.27 10.09
CA GLY A 71 -2.47 -10.93 11.48
C GLY A 71 -3.23 -11.76 12.51
N PHE A 72 -4.10 -12.66 12.07
CA PHE A 72 -4.77 -13.67 12.88
C PHE A 72 -4.66 -15.04 12.23
N VAL A 73 -4.77 -16.08 13.06
CA VAL A 73 -4.81 -17.47 12.62
C VAL A 73 -6.14 -18.08 13.06
N LEU A 74 -6.81 -18.76 12.14
CA LEU A 74 -7.95 -19.60 12.53
C LEU A 74 -7.41 -20.73 13.39
N LYS A 75 -8.03 -20.95 14.56
CA LYS A 75 -7.67 -22.10 15.40
C LYS A 75 -7.88 -23.35 14.55
N ARG A 76 -6.81 -24.10 14.28
CA ARG A 76 -6.90 -25.33 13.49
C ARG A 76 -7.57 -26.41 14.33
N LEU A 77 -8.55 -27.11 13.78
CA LEU A 77 -8.98 -28.39 14.33
C LEU A 77 -7.89 -29.42 14.02
N SER A 78 -7.72 -30.41 14.89
CA SER A 78 -6.98 -31.62 14.50
C SER A 78 -7.71 -32.29 13.33
N ASP A 79 -7.00 -33.09 12.54
CA ASP A 79 -7.57 -33.73 11.36
C ASP A 79 -8.75 -34.63 11.72
N GLU A 80 -8.71 -35.32 12.87
CA GLU A 80 -9.83 -36.13 13.36
C GLU A 80 -11.05 -35.27 13.68
N ARG A 81 -10.85 -34.08 14.26
CA ARG A 81 -11.95 -33.15 14.56
C ARG A 81 -12.49 -32.50 13.30
N ALA A 82 -11.62 -32.20 12.34
CA ALA A 82 -12.02 -31.69 11.02
C ALA A 82 -12.85 -32.75 10.28
N GLU A 83 -12.45 -34.02 10.30
CA GLU A 83 -13.20 -35.10 9.66
C GLU A 83 -14.51 -35.39 10.39
N LYS A 84 -14.50 -35.43 11.72
CA LYS A 84 -15.73 -35.54 12.52
C LYS A 84 -16.71 -34.41 12.19
N ALA A 85 -16.22 -33.18 12.03
CA ALA A 85 -17.04 -32.04 11.65
C ALA A 85 -17.64 -32.22 10.23
N ARG A 86 -16.84 -32.70 9.27
CA ARG A 86 -17.30 -33.01 7.90
C ARG A 86 -18.37 -34.10 7.87
N LEU A 87 -18.21 -35.16 8.67
CA LEU A 87 -19.18 -36.26 8.77
C LEU A 87 -20.47 -35.83 9.50
N SER A 88 -20.37 -34.86 10.41
CA SER A 88 -21.52 -34.31 11.15
C SER A 88 -22.30 -33.22 10.42
N ALA A 89 -21.83 -32.79 9.24
CA ALA A 89 -22.47 -31.72 8.48
C ALA A 89 -23.81 -32.19 7.89
N GLN A 90 -24.87 -31.40 8.09
CA GLN A 90 -26.23 -31.75 7.67
C GLN A 90 -26.44 -31.65 6.15
N ASN A 91 -25.62 -30.86 5.45
CA ASN A 91 -25.73 -30.67 4.02
C ASN A 91 -24.35 -30.51 3.37
N MET A 92 -24.30 -30.72 2.06
CA MET A 92 -23.06 -30.62 1.28
C MET A 92 -22.47 -29.20 1.27
N ALA A 93 -23.33 -28.16 1.30
CA ALA A 93 -22.89 -26.77 1.30
C ALA A 93 -22.07 -26.41 2.55
N THR A 94 -22.38 -27.02 3.68
CA THR A 94 -21.70 -26.77 4.96
C THR A 94 -20.66 -27.83 5.32
N ARG A 95 -20.41 -28.81 4.45
CA ARG A 95 -19.50 -29.94 4.74
C ARG A 95 -18.11 -29.53 5.21
N TYR A 96 -17.58 -28.42 4.71
CA TYR A 96 -16.23 -27.93 5.04
C TYR A 96 -16.22 -26.69 5.93
N THR A 97 -17.39 -26.24 6.40
CA THR A 97 -17.53 -25.01 7.20
C THR A 97 -18.29 -25.24 8.51
N ALA A 98 -19.15 -26.27 8.57
CA ALA A 98 -19.80 -26.70 9.79
C ALA A 98 -18.75 -27.20 10.79
N GLY A 99 -18.86 -26.75 12.05
CA GLY A 99 -17.95 -27.15 13.12
C GLY A 99 -16.55 -26.55 13.05
N LEU A 100 -16.19 -25.78 12.00
CA LEU A 100 -14.91 -25.08 11.95
C LEU A 100 -14.80 -24.08 13.11
N PRO A 101 -13.59 -23.84 13.63
CA PRO A 101 -13.42 -22.95 14.76
C PRO A 101 -13.78 -21.53 14.35
N LYS A 102 -14.92 -21.06 14.86
CA LYS A 102 -15.39 -19.68 14.67
C LYS A 102 -14.49 -18.64 15.35
N LYS A 103 -13.54 -19.11 16.17
CA LYS A 103 -12.60 -18.26 16.90
C LYS A 103 -11.26 -18.25 16.16
N TRP A 104 -10.87 -17.06 15.75
CA TRP A 104 -9.51 -16.72 15.39
C TRP A 104 -8.74 -16.36 16.66
N SER A 105 -7.42 -16.49 16.60
CA SER A 105 -6.50 -15.90 17.58
C SER A 105 -5.52 -15.00 16.85
N TYR A 106 -5.00 -13.98 17.54
CA TYR A 106 -3.92 -13.16 17.01
C TYR A 106 -2.72 -14.02 16.63
N CYS A 107 -2.05 -13.66 15.54
CA CYS A 107 -0.85 -14.33 15.10
C CYS A 107 0.30 -13.97 16.05
N THR A 108 0.77 -14.92 16.83
CA THR A 108 1.85 -14.70 17.80
C THR A 108 3.22 -14.65 17.13
N LYS A 109 3.41 -15.31 15.96
CA LYS A 109 4.69 -15.27 15.22
C LYS A 109 5.09 -13.86 14.78
N CYS A 110 4.12 -13.05 14.37
CA CYS A 110 4.37 -11.65 14.01
C CYS A 110 3.78 -10.67 15.01
N SER A 111 3.27 -11.12 16.16
CA SER A 111 2.51 -10.27 17.10
C SER A 111 1.43 -9.42 16.43
N SER A 112 0.72 -10.01 15.46
CA SER A 112 -0.27 -9.35 14.61
C SER A 112 0.25 -8.23 13.71
N ALA A 113 1.56 -8.06 13.56
CA ALA A 113 2.17 -7.04 12.69
C ALA A 113 1.96 -7.32 11.20
N ARG A 114 1.53 -8.54 10.82
CA ARG A 114 1.26 -9.00 9.44
C ARG A 114 2.49 -9.11 8.54
N SER A 115 3.62 -8.55 8.96
CA SER A 115 4.91 -8.64 8.29
C SER A 115 5.79 -9.76 8.85
N CYS A 116 6.76 -10.18 8.05
CA CYS A 116 7.83 -11.07 8.47
C CYS A 116 8.71 -10.34 9.49
N SER A 117 8.74 -10.84 10.73
CA SER A 117 9.50 -10.25 11.83
C SER A 117 11.02 -10.26 11.60
N LYS A 118 11.51 -11.19 10.78
CA LYS A 118 12.95 -11.37 10.52
C LYS A 118 13.56 -10.31 9.62
N CYS A 119 12.80 -9.84 8.62
CA CYS A 119 13.24 -8.78 7.71
C CYS A 119 12.47 -7.46 7.93
N GLY A 120 11.68 -7.36 9.00
CA GLY A 120 10.82 -6.19 9.24
C GLY A 120 9.78 -5.93 8.14
N GLY A 121 9.51 -6.92 7.29
CA GLY A 121 8.60 -6.80 6.17
C GLY A 121 9.22 -6.35 4.83
N SER A 122 10.53 -6.12 4.76
CA SER A 122 11.19 -5.72 3.52
C SER A 122 11.34 -6.85 2.50
N GLY A 123 11.30 -8.11 2.94
CA GLY A 123 11.65 -9.27 2.13
C GLY A 123 13.15 -9.46 1.90
N ARG A 124 13.99 -8.56 2.43
CA ARG A 124 15.45 -8.56 2.23
C ARG A 124 16.18 -8.36 3.55
N LEU A 125 17.38 -8.90 3.67
CA LEU A 125 18.25 -8.72 4.83
C LEU A 125 19.46 -7.89 4.40
N SER A 126 19.73 -6.79 5.12
CA SER A 126 21.03 -6.13 5.09
C SER A 126 22.00 -6.95 5.93
N TRP A 127 23.20 -7.14 5.42
CA TRP A 127 24.27 -7.88 6.10
C TRP A 127 24.70 -7.18 7.40
#